data_AF-A0A7J9X3V8-F1
#
_entry.id   AF-A0A7J9X3V8-F1
#
_cell.length_a   1.000
_cell.length_b   1.000
_cell.length_c   1.000
_cell.angle_alpha   90.00
_cell.angle_beta   90.00
_cell.angle_gamma   90.00
#
_symmetry.space_group_name_H-M   'P 1'
#
loop_
_entity.id
_entity.type
_entity.pdbx_description
1 polymer ?
#
loop_
_entity_poly.entity_id
_entity_poly.type
_entity_poly.pdbx_seq_one_letter_code
_entity_poly.pdbx_strand_id
1 'polypeptide(L)'
;MGIDRTQLLDVVRALDLPAGQYVVFGSGPLVVRGLREGRDVDLVVTPELYERLRDTGWTVVAKDDGGELLQHGDVEAMTRLEFPGYHRDPRTLIAGAEHIDGVPFTPLAELRTFKTALGRPKDQVDLDLIDAALTRQNGAASGEERAEWARQLLADRAAPGRPEPPPWPGSGWTFLAGTVTRPSATFAAAAGTTFWGTALVVLFASAVVRSARVLVHGGPVSELVLGPVVAVAGLVLAAIVGGIAHATARPAGDDPAPVASQTGVVLGLASLPATVTHLLTGTAAAAGLAALATCPVALCLLALLYARSLDVPYRRGLLGAVAGGVTVVAVLILLGFVVVLVTSLA
;
A
#
# COMPACT_ATOMS: atom_id res chain seq x y z
N MET A 1 -0.46 -29.72 -5.62
CA MET A 1 -1.48 -29.72 -6.70
C MET A 1 -2.55 -28.74 -6.25
N GLY A 2 -3.06 -27.86 -7.12
CA GLY A 2 -4.11 -26.91 -6.72
C GLY A 2 -5.45 -27.63 -6.53
N ILE A 3 -6.30 -27.10 -5.65
CA ILE A 3 -7.68 -27.57 -5.46
C ILE A 3 -8.56 -26.86 -6.49
N ASP A 4 -9.13 -27.62 -7.43
CA ASP A 4 -10.10 -27.10 -8.40
C ASP A 4 -11.54 -27.11 -7.85
N ARG A 5 -12.51 -26.66 -8.67
CA ARG A 5 -13.92 -26.60 -8.28
C ARG A 5 -14.48 -27.96 -7.85
N THR A 6 -14.16 -29.02 -8.59
CA THR A 6 -14.69 -30.37 -8.34
C THR A 6 -14.11 -30.90 -7.04
N GLN A 7 -12.79 -30.83 -6.90
CA GLN A 7 -12.08 -31.25 -5.70
C GLN A 7 -12.56 -30.50 -4.45
N LEU A 8 -12.77 -29.18 -4.54
CA LEU A 8 -13.30 -28.39 -3.44
C LEU A 8 -14.68 -28.90 -2.98
N LEU A 9 -15.61 -29.11 -3.91
CA LEU A 9 -16.95 -29.57 -3.58
C LEU A 9 -16.94 -30.99 -3.01
N ASP A 10 -16.10 -31.87 -3.54
CA ASP A 10 -15.95 -33.24 -3.05
C ASP A 10 -15.37 -33.27 -1.64
N VAL A 11 -14.32 -32.49 -1.37
CA VAL A 11 -13.72 -32.36 -0.04
C VAL A 11 -14.75 -31.85 0.96
N VAL A 12 -15.47 -30.77 0.65
CA VAL A 12 -16.44 -30.19 1.60
C VAL A 12 -17.62 -31.14 1.86
N ARG A 13 -18.12 -31.84 0.84
CA ARG A 13 -19.21 -32.82 1.00
C ARG A 13 -18.79 -34.04 1.80
N ALA A 14 -17.56 -34.51 1.62
CA ALA A 14 -17.03 -35.67 2.33
C ALA A 14 -16.91 -35.45 3.85
N LEU A 15 -16.87 -34.19 4.31
CA LEU A 15 -16.88 -33.84 5.73
C LEU A 15 -18.26 -34.04 6.39
N ASP A 16 -19.34 -34.15 5.60
CA ASP A 16 -20.72 -34.34 6.07
C ASP A 16 -21.13 -33.37 7.20
N LEU A 17 -20.73 -32.11 7.08
CA LEU A 17 -20.95 -31.11 8.12
C LEU A 17 -22.42 -30.67 8.19
N PRO A 18 -22.96 -30.43 9.40
CA PRO A 18 -24.35 -30.01 9.55
C PRO A 18 -24.61 -28.65 8.90
N ALA A 19 -25.66 -28.58 8.08
CA ALA A 19 -26.09 -27.34 7.45
C ALA A 19 -26.36 -26.24 8.49
N GLY A 20 -26.02 -24.98 8.15
CA GLY A 20 -26.19 -23.84 9.06
C GLY A 20 -25.20 -23.79 10.22
N GLN A 21 -24.18 -24.65 10.25
CA GLN A 21 -23.11 -24.62 11.26
C GLN A 21 -21.74 -24.29 10.66
N TYR A 22 -21.64 -24.17 9.33
CA TYR A 22 -20.41 -23.83 8.65
C TYR A 22 -20.66 -23.00 7.39
N VAL A 23 -19.62 -22.32 6.94
CA VAL A 23 -19.55 -21.67 5.64
C VAL A 23 -18.13 -21.77 5.11
N VAL A 24 -17.99 -22.08 3.81
CA VAL A 24 -16.69 -22.08 3.14
C VAL A 24 -16.23 -20.62 2.97
N PHE A 25 -15.01 -20.34 3.42
CA PHE A 25 -14.41 -19.02 3.51
C PHE A 25 -13.10 -18.96 2.70
N GLY A 26 -12.37 -17.85 2.85
CA GLY A 26 -11.02 -17.72 2.30
C GLY A 26 -10.98 -17.85 0.78
N SER A 27 -10.24 -18.83 0.27
CA SER A 27 -10.11 -19.03 -1.19
C SER A 27 -11.30 -19.75 -1.83
N GLY A 28 -12.06 -20.53 -1.07
CA GLY A 28 -13.12 -21.41 -1.59
C GLY A 28 -14.21 -20.69 -2.42
N PRO A 29 -14.72 -19.50 -2.03
CA PRO A 29 -15.69 -18.77 -2.86
C PRO A 29 -15.16 -18.38 -4.25
N LEU A 30 -13.85 -18.23 -4.43
CA LEU A 30 -13.25 -17.96 -5.74
C LEU A 30 -13.13 -19.23 -6.57
N VAL A 31 -12.70 -20.31 -5.93
CA VAL A 31 -12.51 -21.63 -6.54
C VAL A 31 -13.83 -22.19 -7.05
N VAL A 32 -14.90 -22.15 -6.23
CA VAL A 32 -16.20 -22.66 -6.67
C VAL A 32 -16.75 -21.87 -7.86
N ARG A 33 -16.37 -20.60 -8.05
CA ARG A 33 -16.81 -19.77 -9.18
C ARG A 33 -15.90 -19.89 -10.41
N GLY A 34 -14.89 -20.77 -10.38
CA GLY A 34 -13.94 -20.96 -11.47
C GLY A 34 -13.03 -19.75 -11.69
N LEU A 35 -12.82 -18.92 -10.66
CA LEU A 35 -12.01 -17.71 -10.75
C LEU A 35 -10.52 -17.99 -10.58
N ARG A 36 -10.15 -19.04 -9.84
CA ARG A 36 -8.79 -19.59 -9.70
C ARG A 36 -8.79 -20.93 -8.97
N GLU A 37 -7.66 -21.61 -8.91
CA GLU A 37 -7.44 -22.77 -8.03
C GLU A 37 -7.13 -22.36 -6.58
N GLY A 38 -7.44 -23.25 -5.64
CA GLY A 38 -7.17 -23.12 -4.20
C GLY A 38 -5.91 -23.90 -3.77
N ARG A 39 -5.48 -23.70 -2.53
CA ARG A 39 -4.42 -24.51 -1.90
C ARG A 39 -4.96 -25.35 -0.75
N ASP A 40 -5.96 -24.82 -0.09
CA ASP A 40 -6.57 -25.26 1.16
C ASP A 40 -8.07 -24.94 1.12
N VAL A 41 -8.83 -25.56 2.02
CA VAL A 41 -10.26 -25.30 2.23
C VAL A 41 -10.44 -24.65 3.59
N ASP A 42 -10.72 -23.34 3.59
CA ASP A 42 -11.02 -22.60 4.81
C ASP A 42 -12.51 -22.72 5.15
N LEU A 43 -12.83 -23.10 6.39
CA LEU A 43 -14.18 -23.15 6.93
C LEU A 43 -14.30 -22.20 8.13
N VAL A 44 -15.35 -21.39 8.12
CA VAL A 44 -15.80 -20.71 9.32
C VAL A 44 -16.94 -21.52 9.91
N VAL A 45 -16.81 -21.91 11.18
CA VAL A 45 -17.76 -22.79 11.87
C VAL A 45 -18.34 -22.11 13.11
N THR A 46 -19.49 -22.59 13.56
CA THR A 46 -20.03 -22.20 14.88
C THR A 46 -19.10 -22.69 16.00
N PRO A 47 -19.10 -22.03 17.17
CA PRO A 47 -18.38 -22.53 18.35
C PRO A 47 -18.78 -23.97 18.71
N GLU A 48 -20.07 -24.31 18.60
CA GLU A 48 -20.55 -25.66 18.90
C GLU A 48 -20.00 -26.71 17.93
N LEU A 49 -19.89 -26.39 16.65
CA LEU A 49 -19.30 -27.31 15.67
C LEU A 49 -17.79 -27.39 15.87
N TYR A 50 -17.10 -26.30 16.19
CA TYR A 50 -15.67 -26.30 16.46
C TYR A 50 -15.29 -27.27 17.58
N GLU A 51 -15.97 -27.22 18.73
CA GLU A 51 -15.69 -28.14 19.84
C GLU A 51 -15.94 -29.60 19.45
N ARG A 52 -17.01 -29.89 18.71
CA ARG A 52 -17.25 -31.26 18.19
C ARG A 52 -16.15 -31.72 17.23
N LEU A 53 -15.67 -30.84 16.35
CA LEU A 53 -14.57 -31.18 15.43
C LEU A 53 -13.27 -31.42 16.20
N ARG A 54 -12.99 -30.61 17.23
CA ARG A 54 -11.84 -30.78 18.13
C ARG A 54 -11.83 -32.17 18.79
N ASP A 55 -13.01 -32.67 19.18
CA ASP A 55 -13.16 -33.98 19.81
C ASP A 55 -13.14 -35.17 18.84
N THR A 56 -13.21 -34.94 17.53
CA THR A 56 -13.37 -35.99 16.50
C THR A 56 -12.14 -36.22 15.62
N GLY A 57 -10.95 -35.88 16.13
CA GLY A 57 -9.67 -36.19 15.49
C GLY A 57 -9.10 -35.08 14.62
N TRP A 58 -9.67 -33.87 14.66
CA TRP A 58 -9.05 -32.69 14.09
C TRP A 58 -7.88 -32.23 14.96
N THR A 59 -6.81 -31.77 14.31
CA THR A 59 -5.61 -31.30 15.02
C THR A 59 -5.70 -29.81 15.29
N VAL A 60 -5.41 -29.39 16.53
CA VAL A 60 -5.32 -27.98 16.88
C VAL A 60 -3.98 -27.43 16.39
N VAL A 61 -4.02 -26.35 15.62
CA VAL A 61 -2.84 -25.64 15.11
C VAL A 61 -2.85 -24.22 15.67
N ALA A 62 -1.82 -23.90 16.45
CA ALA A 62 -1.59 -22.54 16.93
C ALA A 62 -1.08 -21.65 15.79
N LYS A 63 -1.56 -20.41 15.73
CA LYS A 63 -1.10 -19.36 14.81
C LYS A 63 -0.19 -18.38 15.56
N ASP A 64 0.68 -17.72 14.81
CA ASP A 64 1.69 -16.78 15.35
C ASP A 64 1.06 -15.57 16.07
N ASP A 65 -0.21 -15.27 15.80
CA ASP A 65 -0.98 -14.20 16.44
C ASP A 65 -1.67 -14.63 17.75
N GLY A 66 -1.40 -15.85 18.23
CA GLY A 66 -2.04 -16.43 19.40
C GLY A 66 -3.45 -16.97 19.13
N GLY A 67 -3.89 -17.02 17.87
CA GLY A 67 -5.10 -17.73 17.45
C GLY A 67 -4.91 -19.24 17.38
N GLU A 68 -6.01 -19.98 17.40
CA GLU A 68 -6.05 -21.43 17.14
C GLU A 68 -6.99 -21.71 15.96
N LEU A 69 -6.66 -22.71 15.16
CA LEU A 69 -7.60 -23.34 14.24
C LEU A 69 -7.53 -24.87 14.34
N LEU A 70 -8.55 -25.52 13.80
CA LEU A 70 -8.57 -26.97 13.64
C LEU A 70 -8.18 -27.33 12.22
N GLN A 71 -7.32 -28.34 12.06
CA GLN A 71 -6.89 -28.84 10.77
C GLN A 71 -7.23 -30.32 10.62
N HIS A 72 -7.75 -30.68 9.44
CA HIS A 72 -7.97 -32.06 9.03
C HIS A 72 -7.62 -32.22 7.54
N GLY A 73 -6.41 -32.71 7.26
CA GLY A 73 -5.85 -32.72 5.90
C GLY A 73 -5.67 -31.29 5.38
N ASP A 74 -6.21 -31.03 4.18
CA ASP A 74 -6.17 -29.71 3.53
C ASP A 74 -7.30 -28.77 3.96
N VAL A 75 -8.06 -29.14 5.01
CA VAL A 75 -9.18 -28.35 5.53
C VAL A 75 -8.80 -27.68 6.84
N GLU A 76 -9.01 -26.38 6.93
CA GLU A 76 -8.86 -25.57 8.13
C GLU A 76 -10.24 -25.09 8.62
N ALA A 77 -10.57 -25.26 9.90
CA ALA A 77 -11.80 -24.76 10.50
C ALA A 77 -11.49 -23.76 11.61
N MET A 78 -12.16 -22.60 11.58
CA MET A 78 -11.94 -21.50 12.51
C MET A 78 -13.26 -20.90 13.02
N THR A 79 -13.22 -20.37 14.24
CA THR A 79 -14.34 -19.65 14.87
C THR A 79 -14.07 -18.15 15.02
N ARG A 80 -12.82 -17.73 14.87
CA ARG A 80 -12.41 -16.34 15.10
C ARG A 80 -12.14 -15.64 13.78
N LEU A 81 -12.92 -14.59 13.52
CA LEU A 81 -12.73 -13.67 12.39
C LEU A 81 -12.46 -12.26 12.90
N GLU A 82 -11.43 -12.12 13.73
CA GLU A 82 -11.01 -10.86 14.32
C GLU A 82 -9.66 -10.47 13.76
N PHE A 83 -9.68 -9.65 12.70
CA PHE A 83 -8.49 -9.12 12.06
C PHE A 83 -8.52 -7.60 12.13
N PRO A 84 -7.36 -6.91 12.12
CA PRO A 84 -7.34 -5.45 12.01
C PRO A 84 -8.18 -4.98 10.83
N GLY A 85 -9.27 -4.24 11.11
CA GLY A 85 -10.18 -3.73 10.09
C GLY A 85 -11.26 -4.69 9.59
N TYR A 86 -11.38 -5.90 10.16
CA TYR A 86 -12.44 -6.85 9.85
C TYR A 86 -12.86 -7.66 11.08
N HIS A 87 -14.12 -7.52 11.46
CA HIS A 87 -14.74 -8.26 12.55
C HIS A 87 -16.08 -8.81 12.09
N ARG A 88 -16.23 -10.13 12.14
CA ARG A 88 -17.51 -10.80 11.86
C ARG A 88 -17.80 -11.89 12.87
N ASP A 89 -19.04 -11.88 13.34
CA ASP A 89 -19.59 -13.01 14.07
C ASP A 89 -19.80 -14.19 13.12
N PRO A 90 -19.27 -15.41 13.43
CA PRO A 90 -19.42 -16.59 12.59
C PRO A 90 -20.87 -16.91 12.26
N ARG A 91 -21.80 -16.77 13.21
CA ARG A 91 -23.22 -17.11 12.97
C ARG A 91 -23.83 -16.18 11.94
N THR A 92 -23.51 -14.89 12.01
CA THR A 92 -23.93 -13.90 11.03
C THR A 92 -23.39 -14.23 9.63
N LEU A 93 -22.12 -14.62 9.52
CA LEU A 93 -21.51 -15.00 8.25
C LEU A 93 -22.16 -16.25 7.65
N ILE A 94 -22.41 -17.27 8.48
CA ILE A 94 -23.05 -18.53 8.09
C ILE A 94 -24.51 -18.30 7.64
N ALA A 95 -25.26 -17.48 8.38
CA ALA A 95 -26.64 -17.15 8.04
C ALA A 95 -26.76 -16.40 6.70
N GLY A 96 -25.74 -15.59 6.35
CA GLY A 96 -25.65 -14.85 5.10
C GLY A 96 -25.03 -15.62 3.93
N ALA A 97 -24.77 -16.92 4.07
CA ALA A 97 -24.04 -17.70 3.07
C ALA A 97 -24.79 -17.80 1.73
N GLU A 98 -24.05 -17.65 0.63
CA GLU A 98 -24.52 -17.95 -0.71
C GLU A 98 -24.36 -19.45 -0.97
N HIS A 99 -25.44 -20.13 -1.34
CA HIS A 99 -25.43 -21.57 -1.56
C HIS A 99 -25.16 -21.87 -3.03
N ILE A 100 -24.05 -22.59 -3.31
CA ILE A 100 -23.66 -23.01 -4.66
C ILE A 100 -23.51 -24.53 -4.65
N ASP A 101 -24.25 -25.21 -5.52
CA ASP A 101 -24.31 -26.69 -5.59
C ASP A 101 -24.58 -27.36 -4.23
N GLY A 102 -25.41 -26.72 -3.41
CA GLY A 102 -25.81 -27.21 -2.08
C GLY A 102 -24.79 -26.94 -0.95
N VAL A 103 -23.64 -26.31 -1.25
CA VAL A 103 -22.60 -25.99 -0.27
C VAL A 103 -22.67 -24.49 0.09
N PRO A 104 -22.61 -24.10 1.39
CA PRO A 104 -22.64 -22.71 1.81
C PRO A 104 -21.27 -22.04 1.60
N PHE A 105 -21.22 -20.97 0.82
CA PHE A 105 -20.04 -20.15 0.59
C PHE A 105 -20.24 -18.73 1.10
N THR A 106 -19.16 -18.10 1.54
CA THR A 106 -19.17 -16.69 1.86
C THR A 106 -19.45 -15.86 0.59
N PRO A 107 -20.39 -14.91 0.62
CA PRO A 107 -20.66 -14.04 -0.52
C PRO A 107 -19.42 -13.27 -0.97
N LEU A 108 -19.26 -13.06 -2.28
CA LEU A 108 -18.08 -12.35 -2.81
C LEU A 108 -17.93 -10.94 -2.25
N ALA A 109 -19.03 -10.22 -2.00
CA ALA A 109 -18.99 -8.89 -1.40
C ALA A 109 -18.42 -8.89 0.03
N GLU A 110 -18.74 -9.92 0.82
CA GLU A 110 -18.21 -10.08 2.16
C GLU A 110 -16.74 -10.51 2.11
N LEU A 111 -16.39 -11.44 1.21
CA LEU A 111 -15.00 -11.85 0.99
C LEU A 111 -14.11 -10.68 0.51
N ARG A 112 -14.67 -9.78 -0.32
CA ARG A 112 -14.01 -8.54 -0.74
C ARG A 112 -13.67 -7.67 0.47
N THR A 113 -14.62 -7.52 1.39
CA THR A 113 -14.46 -6.72 2.61
C THR A 113 -13.33 -7.28 3.48
N PHE A 114 -13.33 -8.59 3.71
CA PHE A 114 -12.26 -9.30 4.41
C PHE A 114 -10.87 -9.09 3.78
N LYS A 115 -10.74 -9.35 2.48
CA LYS A 115 -9.46 -9.24 1.77
C LYS A 115 -8.95 -7.81 1.67
N THR A 116 -9.87 -6.85 1.58
CA THR A 116 -9.53 -5.42 1.59
C THR A 116 -8.95 -5.00 2.94
N ALA A 117 -9.50 -5.52 4.04
CA ALA A 117 -9.02 -5.22 5.39
C ALA A 117 -7.62 -5.81 5.65
N LEU A 118 -7.38 -7.06 5.20
CA LEU A 118 -6.09 -7.71 5.38
C LEU A 118 -4.98 -7.15 4.51
N GLY A 119 -5.29 -6.69 3.28
CA GLY A 119 -4.35 -5.97 2.42
C GLY A 119 -3.06 -6.71 2.06
N ARG A 120 -3.02 -8.05 2.17
CA ARG A 120 -1.81 -8.85 1.92
C ARG A 120 -1.47 -8.84 0.42
N PRO A 121 -0.18 -8.91 0.03
CA PRO A 121 0.21 -8.95 -1.38
C PRO A 121 -0.51 -10.04 -2.19
N LYS A 122 -0.74 -11.22 -1.60
CA LYS A 122 -1.47 -12.33 -2.23
C LYS A 122 -2.97 -12.07 -2.44
N ASP A 123 -3.57 -11.16 -1.67
CA ASP A 123 -5.00 -10.85 -1.77
C ASP A 123 -5.32 -9.87 -2.91
N GLN A 124 -4.34 -9.17 -3.48
CA GLN A 124 -4.59 -8.20 -4.56
C GLN A 124 -5.16 -8.85 -5.82
N VAL A 125 -4.65 -10.04 -6.19
CA VAL A 125 -5.19 -10.82 -7.32
C VAL A 125 -6.63 -11.23 -7.05
N ASP A 126 -6.91 -11.66 -5.82
CA ASP A 126 -8.26 -12.06 -5.41
C ASP A 126 -9.24 -10.89 -5.45
N LEU A 127 -8.82 -9.70 -5.01
CA LEU A 127 -9.64 -8.49 -5.06
C LEU A 127 -10.00 -8.09 -6.50
N ASP A 128 -9.05 -8.15 -7.43
CA ASP A 128 -9.32 -7.86 -8.85
C ASP A 128 -10.34 -8.86 -9.45
N LEU A 129 -10.21 -10.15 -9.13
CA LEU A 129 -11.13 -11.20 -9.57
C LEU A 129 -12.53 -11.00 -8.96
N ILE A 130 -12.60 -10.65 -7.68
CA ILE A 130 -13.85 -10.37 -6.97
C ILE A 130 -14.53 -9.14 -7.57
N ASP A 131 -13.81 -8.05 -7.78
CA ASP A 131 -14.36 -6.80 -8.31
C ASP A 131 -14.93 -7.02 -9.71
N ALA A 132 -14.20 -7.71 -10.57
CA ALA A 132 -14.69 -8.08 -11.91
C ALA A 132 -15.91 -9.00 -11.84
N ALA A 133 -15.92 -9.97 -10.93
CA ALA A 133 -17.06 -10.87 -10.74
C ALA A 133 -18.31 -10.13 -10.22
N LEU A 134 -18.15 -9.20 -9.28
CA LEU A 134 -19.24 -8.38 -8.74
C LEU A 134 -19.78 -7.40 -9.79
N THR A 135 -18.92 -6.75 -10.58
CA THR A 135 -19.34 -5.91 -11.70
C THR A 135 -20.14 -6.71 -12.74
N ARG A 136 -19.76 -7.96 -13.01
CA ARG A 136 -20.50 -8.86 -13.92
C ARG A 136 -21.72 -9.56 -13.30
N GLN A 137 -21.79 -9.78 -11.99
CA GLN A 137 -23.05 -10.18 -11.34
C GLN A 137 -24.13 -9.11 -11.56
N ASN A 138 -23.71 -7.86 -11.67
CA ASN A 138 -24.57 -6.74 -12.03
C ASN A 138 -24.79 -6.60 -13.56
N GLY A 139 -24.11 -7.40 -14.39
CA GLY A 139 -24.18 -7.38 -15.87
C GLY A 139 -23.98 -8.79 -16.47
N ALA A 140 -25.09 -9.52 -16.62
CA ALA A 140 -25.19 -10.96 -16.93
C ALA A 140 -24.22 -11.53 -18.00
N ALA A 141 -23.23 -12.33 -17.58
CA ALA A 141 -22.36 -13.14 -18.46
C ALA A 141 -22.32 -14.62 -18.02
N SER A 142 -22.05 -15.55 -18.95
CA SER A 142 -22.18 -17.01 -18.76
C SER A 142 -21.02 -17.65 -17.96
N GLY A 143 -21.15 -18.93 -17.58
CA GLY A 143 -20.18 -19.69 -16.75
C GLY A 143 -18.84 -20.00 -17.42
N GLU A 144 -18.85 -20.25 -18.71
CA GLU A 144 -17.65 -20.61 -19.49
C GLU A 144 -16.81 -19.37 -19.82
N GLU A 145 -17.45 -18.27 -20.21
CA GLU A 145 -16.82 -16.97 -20.42
C GLU A 145 -16.12 -16.47 -19.14
N ARG A 146 -16.70 -16.75 -17.97
CA ARG A 146 -16.10 -16.49 -16.65
C ARG A 146 -14.78 -17.25 -16.45
N ALA A 147 -14.76 -18.53 -16.79
CA ALA A 147 -13.60 -19.40 -16.58
C ALA A 147 -12.48 -19.18 -17.60
N GLU A 148 -12.81 -18.85 -18.86
CA GLU A 148 -11.84 -18.58 -19.91
C GLU A 148 -11.09 -17.26 -19.69
N TRP A 149 -11.82 -16.18 -19.36
CA TRP A 149 -11.19 -14.91 -19.03
C TRP A 149 -10.35 -14.98 -17.75
N ALA A 150 -10.81 -15.68 -16.71
CA ALA A 150 -10.03 -15.86 -15.49
C ALA A 150 -8.73 -16.63 -15.78
N ARG A 151 -8.79 -17.67 -16.62
CA ARG A 151 -7.61 -18.37 -17.12
C ARG A 151 -6.67 -17.45 -17.90
N GLN A 152 -7.18 -16.56 -18.75
CA GLN A 152 -6.36 -15.56 -19.46
C GLN A 152 -5.74 -14.52 -18.51
N LEU A 153 -6.49 -13.98 -17.55
CA LEU A 153 -5.98 -13.01 -16.58
C LEU A 153 -4.93 -13.65 -15.65
N LEU A 154 -5.17 -14.90 -15.22
CA LEU A 154 -4.21 -15.67 -14.46
C LEU A 154 -3.00 -16.04 -15.31
N ALA A 155 -3.15 -16.39 -16.58
CA ALA A 155 -2.03 -16.65 -17.49
C ALA A 155 -1.19 -15.38 -17.73
N ASP A 156 -1.83 -14.23 -17.93
CA ASP A 156 -1.18 -12.92 -18.08
C ASP A 156 -0.38 -12.51 -16.82
N ARG A 157 -0.77 -13.00 -15.63
CA ARG A 157 -0.10 -12.69 -14.36
C ARG A 157 0.78 -13.81 -13.78
N ALA A 158 0.56 -15.06 -14.18
CA ALA A 158 1.38 -16.22 -13.88
C ALA A 158 2.51 -16.42 -14.91
N ALA A 159 2.49 -15.67 -16.02
CA ALA A 159 3.66 -15.47 -16.84
C ALA A 159 4.83 -15.03 -15.93
N PRO A 160 5.97 -15.74 -15.93
CA PRO A 160 7.13 -15.33 -15.15
C PRO A 160 7.54 -13.93 -15.62
N GLY A 161 7.37 -12.98 -14.72
CA GLY A 161 7.48 -11.56 -15.02
C GLY A 161 6.17 -10.98 -15.57
N ARG A 162 5.45 -10.23 -14.73
CA ARG A 162 5.11 -8.88 -15.21
C ARG A 162 6.42 -8.33 -15.74
N PRO A 163 6.55 -7.93 -17.02
CA PRO A 163 7.76 -7.22 -17.42
C PRO A 163 7.93 -6.13 -16.37
N GLU A 164 9.08 -6.13 -15.67
CA GLU A 164 9.44 -4.97 -14.87
C GLU A 164 9.13 -3.77 -15.77
N PRO A 165 8.38 -2.76 -15.28
CA PRO A 165 8.16 -1.57 -16.08
C PRO A 165 9.52 -1.21 -16.65
N PRO A 166 9.62 -1.07 -17.99
CA PRO A 166 10.92 -1.06 -18.66
C PRO A 166 11.79 -0.04 -17.93
N PRO A 167 13.05 -0.42 -17.60
CA PRO A 167 13.90 0.41 -16.77
C PRO A 167 13.88 1.82 -17.30
N TRP A 168 13.71 2.79 -16.40
CA TRP A 168 13.51 4.19 -16.74
C TRP A 168 14.50 4.59 -17.85
N PRO A 169 14.03 4.90 -19.07
CA PRO A 169 14.91 5.07 -20.23
C PRO A 169 15.64 6.41 -20.23
N GLY A 170 15.30 7.29 -19.30
CA GLY A 170 15.78 8.65 -19.22
C GLY A 170 16.87 8.85 -18.17
N SER A 171 17.41 10.07 -18.11
CA SER A 171 18.25 10.49 -16.99
C SER A 171 17.40 11.04 -15.84
N GLY A 172 18.03 11.29 -14.69
CA GLY A 172 17.38 12.02 -13.61
C GLY A 172 16.88 13.42 -14.01
N TRP A 173 17.47 14.05 -15.02
CA TRP A 173 16.99 15.32 -15.58
C TRP A 173 15.68 15.17 -16.35
N THR A 174 15.52 14.09 -17.09
CA THR A 174 14.24 13.79 -17.74
C THR A 174 13.16 13.45 -16.71
N PHE A 175 13.51 12.84 -15.57
CA PHE A 175 12.58 12.62 -14.47
C PHE A 175 12.15 13.96 -13.84
N LEU A 176 13.11 14.87 -13.62
CA LEU A 176 12.85 16.22 -13.12
C LEU A 176 11.90 16.99 -14.05
N ALA A 177 12.18 17.01 -15.36
CA ALA A 177 11.35 17.66 -16.37
C ALA A 177 9.96 17.01 -16.48
N GLY A 178 9.90 15.68 -16.44
CA GLY A 178 8.65 14.90 -16.46
C GLY A 178 7.78 15.16 -15.22
N THR A 179 8.39 15.32 -14.05
CA THR A 179 7.70 15.67 -12.79
C THR A 179 6.92 16.98 -12.92
N VAL A 180 7.46 17.95 -13.66
CA VAL A 180 6.80 19.25 -13.88
C VAL A 180 5.77 19.20 -15.01
N THR A 181 6.10 18.54 -16.12
CA THR A 181 5.30 18.61 -17.35
C THR A 181 4.26 17.51 -17.50
N ARG A 182 4.54 16.29 -17.02
CA ARG A 182 3.72 15.08 -17.16
C ARG A 182 3.85 14.17 -15.91
N PRO A 183 3.52 14.66 -14.71
CA PRO A 183 3.84 13.99 -13.44
C PRO A 183 3.29 12.56 -13.38
N SER A 184 2.02 12.36 -13.73
CA SER A 184 1.39 11.04 -13.63
C SER A 184 2.07 9.96 -14.49
N ALA A 185 2.40 10.29 -15.74
CA ALA A 185 3.06 9.34 -16.64
C ALA A 185 4.52 9.10 -16.21
N THR A 186 5.19 10.16 -15.73
CA THR A 186 6.57 10.11 -15.25
C THR A 186 6.71 9.20 -14.03
N PHE A 187 5.86 9.39 -13.01
CA PHE A 187 5.92 8.57 -11.79
C PHE A 187 5.56 7.10 -12.06
N ALA A 188 4.61 6.84 -12.95
CA ALA A 188 4.28 5.46 -13.34
C ALA A 188 5.44 4.78 -14.10
N ALA A 189 6.07 5.48 -15.04
CA ALA A 189 7.19 4.94 -15.81
C ALA A 189 8.49 4.81 -15.00
N ALA A 190 8.64 5.62 -13.95
CA ALA A 190 9.79 5.58 -13.04
C ALA A 190 9.56 4.70 -11.80
N ALA A 191 8.45 3.95 -11.74
CA ALA A 191 8.15 3.06 -10.62
C ALA A 191 9.29 2.05 -10.45
N GLY A 192 9.94 2.03 -9.27
CA GLY A 192 11.09 1.17 -8.99
C GLY A 192 12.47 1.78 -9.29
N THR A 193 12.57 2.98 -9.87
CA THR A 193 13.87 3.64 -10.14
C THR A 193 14.23 4.64 -9.04
N THR A 194 15.49 4.63 -8.60
CA THR A 194 16.01 5.61 -7.64
C THR A 194 16.64 6.83 -8.32
N PHE A 195 16.50 8.00 -7.71
CA PHE A 195 17.01 9.28 -8.21
C PHE A 195 17.80 10.07 -7.15
N TRP A 196 18.55 9.38 -6.27
CA TRP A 196 19.30 10.00 -5.17
C TRP A 196 20.23 11.13 -5.63
N GLY A 197 20.95 10.93 -6.74
CA GLY A 197 21.83 11.95 -7.31
C GLY A 197 21.06 13.21 -7.73
N THR A 198 19.90 13.05 -8.37
CA THR A 198 19.05 14.19 -8.78
C THR A 198 18.44 14.88 -7.58
N ALA A 199 17.93 14.12 -6.60
CA ALA A 199 17.42 14.69 -5.35
C ALA A 199 18.49 15.52 -4.64
N LEU A 200 19.71 14.99 -4.52
CA LEU A 200 20.84 15.70 -3.92
C LEU A 200 21.19 16.97 -4.70
N VAL A 201 21.27 16.90 -6.04
CA VAL A 201 21.59 18.08 -6.87
C VAL A 201 20.54 19.17 -6.75
N VAL A 202 19.25 18.82 -6.74
CA VAL A 202 18.16 19.80 -6.58
C VAL A 202 18.22 20.46 -5.20
N LEU A 203 18.38 19.67 -4.13
CA LEU A 203 18.50 20.19 -2.77
C LEU A 203 19.75 21.04 -2.57
N PHE A 204 20.88 20.60 -3.14
CA PHE A 204 22.14 21.33 -3.09
C PHE A 204 22.06 22.64 -3.87
N ALA A 205 21.44 22.66 -5.05
CA ALA A 205 21.20 23.88 -5.81
C ALA A 205 20.38 24.89 -5.00
N SER A 206 19.29 24.45 -4.35
CA SER A 206 18.51 25.30 -3.44
C SER A 206 19.36 25.86 -2.29
N ALA A 207 20.25 25.05 -1.71
CA ALA A 207 21.16 25.49 -0.66
C ALA A 207 22.19 26.51 -1.17
N VAL A 208 22.79 26.28 -2.35
CA VAL A 208 23.74 27.21 -2.98
C VAL A 208 23.07 28.55 -3.27
N VAL A 209 21.83 28.55 -3.78
CA VAL A 209 21.08 29.79 -4.02
C VAL A 209 20.87 30.56 -2.71
N ARG A 210 20.55 29.84 -1.62
CA ARG A 210 20.42 30.45 -0.29
C ARG A 210 21.75 31.02 0.21
N SER A 211 22.86 30.30 0.03
CA SER A 211 24.21 30.74 0.39
C SER A 211 24.71 31.91 -0.46
N ALA A 212 24.36 31.97 -1.75
CA ALA A 212 24.70 33.09 -2.63
C ALA A 212 24.13 34.42 -2.11
N ARG A 213 22.93 34.39 -1.51
CA ARG A 213 22.36 35.56 -0.85
C ARG A 213 23.24 36.09 0.28
N VAL A 214 23.82 35.21 1.09
CA VAL A 214 24.72 35.57 2.20
C VAL A 214 25.90 36.39 1.68
N LEU A 215 26.46 35.98 0.53
CA LEU A 215 27.53 36.69 -0.15
C LEU A 215 27.07 38.05 -0.70
N VAL A 216 25.89 38.12 -1.32
CA VAL A 216 25.37 39.36 -1.95
C VAL A 216 24.91 40.39 -0.92
N HIS A 217 24.41 39.97 0.23
CA HIS A 217 23.81 40.86 1.24
C HIS A 217 24.59 40.95 2.56
N GLY A 218 25.83 40.44 2.60
CA GLY A 218 26.69 40.55 3.77
C GLY A 218 26.21 39.77 4.99
N GLY A 219 25.60 38.60 4.76
CA GLY A 219 25.20 37.69 5.83
C GLY A 219 26.39 37.00 6.50
N PRO A 220 26.18 36.34 7.65
CA PRO A 220 27.25 35.68 8.38
C PRO A 220 27.81 34.47 7.61
N VAL A 221 29.14 34.33 7.58
CA VAL A 221 29.86 33.25 6.88
C VAL A 221 29.42 31.85 7.33
N SER A 222 28.93 31.70 8.57
CA SER A 222 28.36 30.44 9.08
C SER A 222 27.21 29.91 8.21
N GLU A 223 26.43 30.78 7.56
CA GLU A 223 25.36 30.36 6.65
C GLU A 223 25.88 29.73 5.34
N LEU A 224 27.14 29.99 4.95
CA LEU A 224 27.78 29.30 3.82
C LEU A 224 28.11 27.84 4.16
N VAL A 225 28.46 27.57 5.42
CA VAL A 225 28.78 26.22 5.91
C VAL A 225 27.51 25.44 6.22
N LEU A 226 26.48 26.11 6.74
CA LEU A 226 25.21 25.47 7.10
C LEU A 226 24.36 25.08 5.88
N GLY A 227 24.51 25.75 4.73
CA GLY A 227 23.76 25.43 3.51
C GLY A 227 23.84 23.96 3.09
N PRO A 228 25.04 23.41 2.85
CA PRO A 228 25.24 22.00 2.53
C PRO A 228 24.70 21.04 3.61
N VAL A 229 24.86 21.39 4.89
CA VAL A 229 24.36 20.58 6.02
C VAL A 229 22.84 20.51 5.99
N VAL A 230 22.16 21.64 5.74
CA VAL A 230 20.70 21.71 5.61
C VAL A 230 20.22 20.91 4.39
N ALA A 231 20.96 20.91 3.28
CA ALA A 231 20.61 20.10 2.11
C ALA A 231 20.66 18.58 2.42
N VAL A 232 21.70 18.13 3.12
CA VAL A 232 21.83 16.73 3.56
C VAL A 232 20.72 16.36 4.55
N ALA A 233 20.44 17.22 5.53
CA ALA A 233 19.34 17.01 6.46
C ALA A 233 17.98 16.95 5.74
N GLY A 234 17.77 17.80 4.73
CA GLY A 234 16.59 17.76 3.87
C GLY A 234 16.44 16.46 3.09
N LEU A 235 17.55 15.89 2.61
CA LEU A 235 17.54 14.59 1.94
C LEU A 235 17.18 13.45 2.89
N VAL A 236 17.71 13.47 4.11
CA VAL A 236 17.37 12.49 5.16
C VAL A 236 15.89 12.58 5.52
N LEU A 237 15.35 13.80 5.70
CA LEU A 237 13.93 14.01 5.96
C LEU A 237 13.07 13.49 4.79
N ALA A 238 13.45 13.77 3.54
CA ALA A 238 12.75 13.24 2.38
C ALA A 238 12.74 11.71 2.33
N ALA A 239 13.85 11.07 2.72
CA ALA A 239 13.94 9.63 2.82
C ALA A 239 12.98 9.06 3.89
N ILE A 240 12.91 9.71 5.06
CA ILE A 240 11.98 9.36 6.13
C ILE A 240 10.53 9.51 5.67
N VAL A 241 10.18 10.64 5.03
CA VAL A 241 8.83 10.89 4.50
C VAL A 241 8.44 9.83 3.49
N GLY A 242 9.29 9.55 2.51
CA GLY A 242 9.01 8.56 1.48
C GLY A 242 8.92 7.14 2.04
N GLY A 243 9.75 6.80 3.04
CA GLY A 243 9.67 5.51 3.73
C GLY A 243 8.35 5.33 4.51
N ILE A 244 7.90 6.36 5.22
CA ILE A 244 6.62 6.34 5.94
C ILE A 244 5.44 6.30 4.96
N ALA A 245 5.49 7.11 3.90
CA ALA A 245 4.46 7.09 2.86
C ALA A 245 4.38 5.72 2.18
N HIS A 246 5.52 5.08 1.94
CA HIS A 246 5.58 3.71 1.44
C HIS A 246 4.92 2.73 2.41
N ALA A 247 5.33 2.74 3.69
CA ALA A 247 4.80 1.83 4.71
C ALA A 247 3.29 2.02 4.99
N THR A 248 2.77 3.24 4.82
CA THR A 248 1.34 3.54 4.98
C THR A 248 0.50 3.17 3.77
N ALA A 249 1.09 3.16 2.57
CA ALA A 249 0.38 2.88 1.32
C ALA A 249 0.53 1.42 0.83
N ARG A 250 1.61 0.72 1.19
CA ARG A 250 1.82 -0.72 0.95
C ARG A 250 2.33 -1.41 2.23
N PRO A 251 1.71 -2.53 2.67
CA PRO A 251 2.25 -3.33 3.76
C PRO A 251 3.49 -4.13 3.30
N ALA A 252 4.36 -4.43 4.28
CA ALA A 252 5.76 -4.84 4.18
C ALA A 252 6.14 -5.83 3.05
N GLY A 253 7.29 -5.57 2.42
CA GLY A 253 7.98 -6.47 1.48
C GLY A 253 8.71 -5.78 0.33
N ASP A 254 8.26 -4.58 -0.05
CA ASP A 254 8.82 -3.82 -1.18
C ASP A 254 9.91 -2.82 -0.73
N ASP A 255 10.86 -2.52 -1.62
CA ASP A 255 11.93 -1.55 -1.36
C ASP A 255 11.36 -0.11 -1.35
N PRO A 256 11.47 0.65 -0.25
CA PRO A 256 11.03 2.05 -0.19
C PRO A 256 11.97 3.02 -0.92
N ALA A 257 13.20 2.61 -1.28
CA ALA A 257 14.23 3.50 -1.79
C ALA A 257 13.83 4.29 -3.06
N PRO A 258 13.14 3.70 -4.06
CA PRO A 258 12.66 4.44 -5.23
C PRO A 258 11.75 5.60 -4.84
N VAL A 259 10.72 5.32 -4.04
CA VAL A 259 9.75 6.31 -3.58
C VAL A 259 10.40 7.38 -2.73
N ALA A 260 11.30 6.98 -1.81
CA ALA A 260 12.07 7.90 -0.98
C ALA A 260 12.91 8.90 -1.80
N SER A 261 13.63 8.42 -2.80
CA SER A 261 14.45 9.29 -3.65
C SER A 261 13.62 10.24 -4.52
N GLN A 262 12.47 9.78 -5.01
CA GLN A 262 11.54 10.58 -5.82
C GLN A 262 10.84 11.64 -4.97
N THR A 263 10.51 11.33 -3.71
CA THR A 263 10.02 12.31 -2.72
C THR A 263 11.03 13.45 -2.53
N GLY A 264 12.33 13.14 -2.48
CA GLY A 264 13.39 14.16 -2.41
C GLY A 264 13.37 15.14 -3.59
N VAL A 265 13.17 14.64 -4.81
CA VAL A 265 13.04 15.48 -6.01
C VAL A 265 11.80 16.39 -5.93
N VAL A 266 10.64 15.83 -5.56
CA VAL A 266 9.39 16.59 -5.46
C VAL A 266 9.48 17.69 -4.39
N LEU A 267 10.01 17.37 -3.21
CA LEU A 267 10.21 18.36 -2.13
C LEU A 267 11.23 19.43 -2.52
N GLY A 268 12.32 19.04 -3.19
CA GLY A 268 13.31 19.97 -3.72
C GLY A 268 12.70 20.96 -4.71
N LEU A 269 11.94 20.47 -5.70
CA LEU A 269 11.22 21.30 -6.67
C LEU A 269 10.22 22.24 -5.99
N ALA A 270 9.44 21.74 -5.04
CA ALA A 270 8.46 22.53 -4.32
C ALA A 270 9.09 23.68 -3.50
N SER A 271 10.33 23.51 -3.05
CA SER A 271 11.05 24.54 -2.28
C SER A 271 11.58 25.70 -3.13
N LEU A 272 11.81 25.49 -4.43
CA LEU A 272 12.49 26.45 -5.30
C LEU A 272 11.80 27.83 -5.35
N PRO A 273 10.47 27.94 -5.48
CA PRO A 273 9.83 29.26 -5.54
C PRO A 273 10.09 30.09 -4.28
N ALA A 274 10.00 29.48 -3.09
CA ALA A 274 10.31 30.16 -1.83
C ALA A 274 11.78 30.60 -1.77
N THR A 275 12.71 29.74 -2.19
CA THR A 275 14.14 30.06 -2.26
C THR A 275 14.45 31.20 -3.23
N VAL A 276 13.84 31.19 -4.41
CA VAL A 276 14.02 32.25 -5.43
C VAL A 276 13.38 33.55 -4.96
N THR A 277 12.17 33.53 -4.40
CA THR A 277 11.56 34.73 -3.83
C THR A 277 12.43 35.30 -2.72
N HIS A 278 12.96 34.46 -1.83
CA HIS A 278 13.87 34.89 -0.77
C HIS A 278 15.15 35.53 -1.30
N LEU A 279 15.71 35.01 -2.41
CA LEU A 279 16.88 35.59 -3.07
C LEU A 279 16.57 36.96 -3.65
N LEU A 280 15.43 37.11 -4.34
CA LEU A 280 15.07 38.33 -5.07
C LEU A 280 14.61 39.47 -4.15
N THR A 281 13.83 39.16 -3.12
CA THR A 281 13.20 40.20 -2.28
C THR A 281 14.00 40.53 -1.03
N GLY A 282 14.88 39.64 -0.59
CA GLY A 282 15.52 39.77 0.72
C GLY A 282 14.58 39.52 1.91
N THR A 283 13.29 39.25 1.69
CA THR A 283 12.29 39.21 2.77
C THR A 283 11.83 37.79 3.10
N ALA A 284 11.93 37.43 4.39
CA ALA A 284 11.41 36.16 4.90
C ALA A 284 9.88 36.06 4.72
N ALA A 285 9.16 37.18 4.82
CA ALA A 285 7.71 37.23 4.64
C ALA A 285 7.28 36.83 3.23
N ALA A 286 7.93 37.36 2.18
CA ALA A 286 7.60 37.01 0.80
C ALA A 286 7.96 35.55 0.49
N ALA A 287 9.09 35.07 1.01
CA ALA A 287 9.46 33.66 0.91
C ALA A 287 8.45 32.72 1.59
N GLY A 288 7.94 33.12 2.77
CA GLY A 288 6.90 32.38 3.48
C GLY A 288 5.58 32.31 2.69
N LEU A 289 5.17 33.41 2.07
CA LEU A 289 3.98 33.41 1.19
C LEU A 289 4.17 32.51 -0.04
N ALA A 290 5.35 32.53 -0.66
CA ALA A 290 5.68 31.63 -1.77
C ALA A 290 5.70 30.15 -1.33
N ALA A 291 6.19 29.85 -0.13
CA ALA A 291 6.15 28.50 0.44
C ALA A 291 4.70 28.02 0.70
N LEU A 292 3.85 28.90 1.24
CA LEU A 292 2.43 28.60 1.46
C LEU A 292 1.70 28.34 0.12
N ALA A 293 1.98 29.14 -0.91
CA ALA A 293 1.38 29.00 -2.22
C ALA A 293 1.79 27.70 -2.94
N THR A 294 2.99 27.18 -2.68
CA THR A 294 3.50 25.95 -3.29
C THR A 294 3.12 24.68 -2.55
N CYS A 295 2.71 24.79 -1.28
CA CYS A 295 2.36 23.66 -0.43
C CYS A 295 1.24 22.75 -1.01
N PRO A 296 0.11 23.29 -1.53
CA PRO A 296 -0.93 22.46 -2.15
C PRO A 296 -0.42 21.72 -3.40
N VAL A 297 0.44 22.36 -4.20
CA VAL A 297 1.03 21.74 -5.40
C VAL A 297 1.95 20.59 -5.00
N ALA A 298 2.79 20.79 -3.99
CA ALA A 298 3.67 19.76 -3.45
C ALA A 298 2.87 18.55 -2.92
N LEU A 299 1.79 18.81 -2.17
CA LEU A 299 0.92 17.76 -1.65
C LEU A 299 0.27 16.95 -2.78
N CYS A 300 -0.24 17.62 -3.81
CA CYS A 300 -0.81 16.95 -4.98
C CYS A 300 0.23 16.12 -5.75
N LEU A 301 1.45 16.64 -5.94
CA LEU A 301 2.54 15.92 -6.59
C LEU A 301 2.98 14.69 -5.77
N LEU A 302 3.06 14.79 -4.45
CA LEU A 302 3.36 13.66 -3.57
C LEU A 302 2.24 12.62 -3.59
N ALA A 303 0.97 13.05 -3.54
CA ALA A 303 -0.16 12.14 -3.65
C ALA A 303 -0.17 11.39 -4.99
N LEU A 304 0.13 12.08 -6.09
CA LEU A 304 0.30 11.47 -7.42
C LEU A 304 1.50 10.53 -7.47
N LEU A 305 2.64 10.94 -6.91
CA LEU A 305 3.86 10.14 -6.81
C LEU A 305 3.57 8.81 -6.12
N TYR A 306 2.96 8.85 -4.93
CA TYR A 306 2.67 7.64 -4.17
C TYR A 306 1.61 6.79 -4.85
N ALA A 307 0.56 7.40 -5.40
CA ALA A 307 -0.47 6.66 -6.13
C ALA A 307 0.09 5.91 -7.34
N ARG A 308 0.99 6.53 -8.11
CA ARG A 308 1.53 5.95 -9.34
C ARG A 308 2.71 5.02 -9.11
N SER A 309 3.61 5.38 -8.20
CA SER A 309 4.80 4.56 -7.93
C SER A 309 4.49 3.30 -7.13
N LEU A 310 3.41 3.34 -6.32
CA LEU A 310 2.95 2.19 -5.52
C LEU A 310 1.75 1.48 -6.14
N ASP A 311 1.28 1.93 -7.30
CA ASP A 311 0.09 1.39 -7.98
C ASP A 311 -1.13 1.30 -7.05
N VAL A 312 -1.39 2.38 -6.29
CA VAL A 312 -2.50 2.47 -5.34
C VAL A 312 -3.49 3.58 -5.73
N PRO A 313 -4.76 3.50 -5.31
CA PRO A 313 -5.71 4.57 -5.54
C PRO A 313 -5.21 5.92 -5.00
N TYR A 314 -5.51 7.02 -5.70
CA TYR A 314 -5.08 8.37 -5.33
C TYR A 314 -5.36 8.73 -3.86
N ARG A 315 -6.51 8.31 -3.32
CA ARG A 315 -6.86 8.51 -1.89
C ARG A 315 -5.84 7.91 -0.92
N ARG A 316 -5.26 6.75 -1.23
CA ARG A 316 -4.21 6.12 -0.42
C ARG A 316 -2.88 6.84 -0.58
N GLY A 317 -2.56 7.27 -1.80
CA GLY A 317 -1.40 8.14 -2.05
C GLY A 317 -1.47 9.45 -1.26
N LEU A 318 -2.65 10.09 -1.24
CA LEU A 318 -2.89 11.30 -0.45
C LEU A 318 -2.74 11.06 1.06
N LEU A 319 -3.28 9.95 1.58
CA LEU A 319 -3.09 9.57 2.97
C LEU A 319 -1.62 9.39 3.32
N GLY A 320 -0.84 8.70 2.46
CA GLY A 320 0.60 8.55 2.64
C GLY A 320 1.35 9.89 2.65
N ALA A 321 0.96 10.84 1.78
CA ALA A 321 1.53 12.17 1.76
C ALA A 321 1.23 12.99 3.01
N VAL A 322 -0.02 12.95 3.49
CA VAL A 322 -0.41 13.61 4.74
C VAL A 322 0.29 12.98 5.93
N ALA A 323 0.32 11.64 6.02
CA ALA A 323 0.97 10.93 7.11
C ALA A 323 2.47 11.26 7.19
N GLY A 324 3.19 11.17 6.06
CA GLY A 324 4.61 11.52 6.00
C GLY A 324 4.88 12.98 6.40
N GLY A 325 4.03 13.91 5.95
CA GLY A 325 4.12 15.32 6.34
C GLY A 325 3.90 15.56 7.83
N VAL A 326 2.86 14.96 8.41
CA VAL A 326 2.55 15.05 9.86
C VAL A 326 3.70 14.48 10.69
N THR A 327 4.29 13.35 10.29
CA THR A 327 5.41 12.76 11.03
C THR A 327 6.64 13.65 11.01
N VAL A 328 6.97 14.29 9.88
CA VAL A 328 8.09 15.24 9.85
C VAL A 328 7.85 16.42 10.78
N VAL A 329 6.64 16.98 10.78
CA VAL A 329 6.30 18.08 11.71
C VAL A 329 6.46 17.61 13.16
N ALA A 330 5.97 16.42 13.51
CA ALA A 330 6.13 15.86 14.84
C ALA A 330 7.60 15.65 15.22
N VAL A 331 8.43 15.11 14.32
CA VAL A 331 9.87 14.91 14.52
C VAL A 331 10.59 16.25 14.71
N LEU A 332 10.28 17.26 13.91
CA LEU A 332 10.87 18.59 14.04
C LEU A 332 10.46 19.28 15.35
N ILE A 333 9.20 19.12 15.79
CA ILE A 333 8.73 19.61 17.09
C ILE A 333 9.49 18.91 18.23
N LEU A 334 9.63 17.58 18.17
CA LEU A 334 10.39 16.80 19.14
C LEU A 334 11.86 17.24 19.20
N LEU A 335 12.51 17.39 18.04
CA LEU A 335 13.90 17.86 17.96
C LEU A 335 14.05 19.28 18.50
N GLY A 336 13.11 20.18 18.18
CA GLY A 336 13.08 21.54 18.72
C GLY A 336 12.93 21.54 20.24
N PHE A 337 12.06 20.68 20.78
CA PHE A 337 11.87 20.51 22.22
C PHE A 337 13.12 19.97 22.91
N VAL A 338 13.81 19.00 22.29
CA VAL A 338 15.07 18.44 22.80
C VAL A 338 16.18 19.50 22.80
N VAL A 339 16.29 20.31 21.75
CA VAL A 339 17.28 21.40 21.70
C VAL A 339 17.01 22.43 22.81
N VAL A 340 15.75 22.86 22.99
CA VAL A 340 15.37 23.80 24.06
C VAL A 340 15.68 23.21 25.44
N LEU A 341 15.35 21.93 25.67
CA LEU A 341 15.61 21.23 26.93
C LEU A 341 17.12 21.17 27.24
N VAL A 342 17.95 20.78 26.26
CA VAL A 342 19.41 20.68 26.42
C VAL A 342 20.03 22.06 26.67
N THR A 343 19.59 23.10 25.97
CA THR A 343 20.09 24.47 26.19
C THR A 343 19.61 25.10 27.50
N SER A 344 18.54 24.60 28.10
CA SER A 344 18.04 25.08 29.41
C SER A 344 18.66 24.35 30.60
N LEU A 345 19.39 23.26 30.34
CA LEU A 345 20.10 22.45 31.34
C LEU A 345 21.62 22.71 31.37
N ALA A 346 22.14 23.46 30.40
CA ALA A 346 23.54 23.88 30.29
C ALA A 346 23.72 25.32 30.77
#